data_AF-A0A7K0WEP0-F1
#
_entry.id   AF-A0A7K0WEP0-F1
#
_cell.length_a   1.000
_cell.length_b   1.000
_cell.length_c   1.000
_cell.angle_alpha   90.00
_cell.angle_beta   90.00
_cell.angle_gamma   90.00
#
_symmetry.space_group_name_H-M   'P 1'
#
loop_
_entity.id
_entity.type
_entity.pdbx_description
1 polymer ?
#
loop_
_entity_poly.entity_id
_entity_poly.type
_entity_poly.pdbx_seq_one_letter_code
_entity_poly.pdbx_strand_id
1 'polypeptide(L)'
;MESAEKVTVAYFFTIARKSIPFAFLSMAIDRVRSRKFTGISFSKLLGTGSGQTFTPSDAVLTRWGMVVVVDKNRLQAFDQSSIISNWRKRSTS
;
A
#
# COMPACT_ATOMS: atom_id res chain seq x y z
N MET A 1 -25.33 12.77 -10.15
CA MET A 1 -23.95 12.24 -10.02
C MET A 1 -24.08 10.77 -9.72
N GLU A 2 -23.84 9.92 -10.73
CA GLU A 2 -23.79 8.48 -10.52
C GLU A 2 -22.67 8.21 -9.50
N SER A 3 -23.03 7.61 -8.37
CA SER A 3 -22.05 7.31 -7.33
C SER A 3 -21.12 6.25 -7.92
N ALA A 4 -19.90 6.65 -8.29
CA ALA A 4 -18.92 5.73 -8.86
C ALA A 4 -18.76 4.54 -7.90
N GLU A 5 -18.91 3.32 -8.40
CA GLU A 5 -18.76 2.10 -7.61
C GLU A 5 -17.35 2.10 -7.00
N LYS A 6 -17.28 2.12 -5.66
CA LYS A 6 -16.01 2.14 -4.93
C LYS A 6 -15.62 0.72 -4.56
N VAL A 7 -14.34 0.41 -4.76
CA VAL A 7 -13.74 -0.87 -4.39
C VAL A 7 -12.63 -0.62 -3.37
N THR A 8 -12.61 -1.46 -2.34
CA THR A 8 -11.55 -1.47 -1.33
C THR A 8 -10.56 -2.56 -1.69
N VAL A 9 -9.29 -2.20 -1.85
CA VAL A 9 -8.22 -3.13 -2.18
C VAL A 9 -7.15 -3.08 -1.10
N ALA A 10 -6.75 -4.27 -0.64
CA ALA A 10 -5.66 -4.45 0.29
C ALA A 10 -4.48 -5.11 -0.43
N TYR A 11 -3.34 -4.43 -0.43
CA TYR A 11 -2.08 -4.91 -0.95
C TYR A 11 -1.18 -5.32 0.20
N PHE A 12 -0.57 -6.50 0.09
CA PHE A 12 0.42 -6.99 1.05
C PHE A 12 1.72 -7.27 0.31
N PHE A 13 2.83 -6.78 0.86
CA PHE A 13 4.15 -6.92 0.27
C PHE A 13 5.12 -7.48 1.29
N THR A 14 5.86 -8.52 0.92
CA THR A 14 6.99 -9.02 1.72
C THR A 14 8.28 -8.58 1.06
N ILE A 15 9.05 -7.71 1.71
CA ILE A 15 10.31 -7.18 1.19
C ILE A 15 11.52 -7.85 1.86
N ALA A 16 12.65 -7.88 1.17
CA ALA A 16 13.92 -8.27 1.78
C ALA A 16 14.38 -7.23 2.81
N ARG A 17 15.11 -7.65 3.87
CA ARG A 17 15.61 -6.74 4.92
C ARG A 17 16.44 -5.56 4.39
N LYS A 18 17.21 -5.79 3.33
CA LYS A 18 17.97 -4.75 2.62
C LYS A 18 17.11 -3.63 2.00
N SER A 19 15.81 -3.88 1.82
CA SER A 19 14.85 -2.93 1.26
C SER A 19 14.01 -2.22 2.33
N ILE A 20 14.28 -2.45 3.61
CA ILE A 20 13.60 -1.75 4.71
C ILE A 20 13.76 -0.23 4.62
N PRO A 21 14.96 0.35 4.35
CA PRO A 21 15.09 1.80 4.19
C PRO A 21 14.24 2.35 3.04
N PHE A 22 14.12 1.58 1.94
CA PHE A 22 13.23 1.92 0.84
C PHE A 22 11.76 1.95 1.30
N ALA A 23 11.31 0.95 2.06
CA ALA A 23 9.94 0.91 2.54
C ALA A 23 9.61 2.11 3.44
N PHE A 24 10.50 2.50 4.35
CA PHE A 24 10.30 3.72 5.15
C PHE A 24 10.20 4.98 4.29
N LEU A 25 11.05 5.13 3.27
CA LEU A 25 10.99 6.26 2.35
C LEU A 25 9.70 6.25 1.51
N SER A 26 9.30 5.08 1.00
CA SER A 26 8.04 4.88 0.29
C SER A 26 6.83 5.16 1.17
N MET A 27 6.85 4.80 2.46
CA MET A 27 5.77 5.14 3.40
C MET A 27 5.55 6.65 3.52
N ALA A 28 6.61 7.45 3.47
CA ALA A 28 6.53 8.91 3.48
C ALA A 28 6.06 9.47 2.12
N ILE A 29 6.63 8.98 1.01
CA ILE A 29 6.38 9.51 -0.33
C ILE A 29 5.03 9.04 -0.90
N ASP A 30 4.72 7.76 -0.81
CA ASP A 30 3.53 7.15 -1.39
C ASP A 30 2.26 7.62 -0.68
N ARG A 31 2.35 7.93 0.62
CA ARG A 31 1.27 8.60 1.36
C ARG A 31 0.91 9.98 0.80
N VAL A 32 1.89 10.73 0.30
CA VAL A 32 1.66 12.05 -0.30
C VAL A 32 1.16 11.91 -1.74
N ARG A 33 1.70 10.95 -2.49
CA ARG A 33 1.30 10.68 -3.88
C ARG A 33 -0.10 10.09 -3.99
N SER A 34 -0.49 9.19 -3.09
CA SER A 34 -1.84 8.62 -3.06
C SER A 34 -2.91 9.68 -2.76
N ARG A 35 -2.60 10.66 -1.91
CA ARG A 35 -3.50 11.80 -1.64
C ARG A 35 -3.66 12.74 -2.84
N LYS A 36 -2.69 12.77 -3.76
CA LYS A 36 -2.74 13.60 -4.97
C LYS A 36 -3.35 12.86 -6.18
N PHE A 37 -3.60 11.55 -6.07
CA PHE A 37 -4.20 10.77 -7.14
C PHE A 37 -5.73 11.00 -7.16
N THR A 38 -6.26 11.50 -8.26
CA THR A 38 -7.69 11.79 -8.43
C THR A 38 -8.50 10.48 -8.42
N GLY A 39 -9.54 10.41 -7.58
CA GLY A 39 -10.39 9.21 -7.43
C GLY A 39 -10.02 8.27 -6.28
N ILE A 40 -9.02 8.61 -5.46
CA ILE A 40 -8.74 7.89 -4.20
C ILE A 40 -9.53 8.54 -3.07
N SER A 41 -10.52 7.83 -2.54
CA SER A 41 -11.30 8.30 -1.39
C SER A 41 -10.57 8.05 -0.06
N PHE A 42 -9.76 6.99 0.00
CA PHE A 42 -9.01 6.64 1.21
C PHE A 42 -7.74 5.90 0.83
N SER A 43 -6.64 6.23 1.51
CA SER A 43 -5.40 5.45 1.44
C SER A 43 -4.72 5.43 2.80
N LYS A 44 -4.38 4.23 3.25
CA LYS A 44 -3.61 4.02 4.47
C LYS A 44 -2.58 2.94 4.22
N LEU A 45 -1.31 3.33 4.36
CA LEU A 45 -0.25 2.36 4.46
C LEU A 45 -0.18 1.87 5.91
N LEU A 46 -0.08 0.56 6.08
CA LEU A 46 -0.06 -0.14 7.35
C LEU A 46 1.37 -0.61 7.59
N GLY A 47 1.91 -0.17 8.73
CA GLY A 47 3.16 -0.68 9.27
C GLY A 47 3.02 -2.14 9.71
N THR A 48 4.17 -2.77 9.88
CA THR A 48 4.31 -4.21 9.86
C THR A 48 3.84 -4.89 11.14
N GLY A 49 3.05 -5.94 11.04
CA GLY A 49 2.74 -6.87 12.14
C GLY A 49 2.51 -8.26 11.58
N SER A 50 2.95 -9.32 12.26
CA SER A 50 2.72 -10.68 11.78
C SER A 50 1.22 -11.06 11.75
N GLY A 51 0.41 -10.32 12.51
CA GLY A 51 -1.02 -10.58 12.73
C GLY A 51 -1.27 -11.71 13.73
N GLN A 52 -0.23 -12.37 14.25
CA GLN A 52 -0.36 -13.43 15.24
C GLN A 52 -0.48 -12.89 16.66
N THR A 53 0.25 -11.82 16.97
CA THR A 53 0.09 -11.10 18.23
C THR A 53 -0.16 -9.63 17.94
N PHE A 54 -1.24 -9.09 18.52
CA PHE A 54 -1.61 -7.67 18.38
C PHE A 54 -0.74 -6.78 19.28
N THR A 55 0.55 -7.10 19.40
CA THR A 55 1.52 -6.38 20.23
C THR A 55 2.56 -5.69 19.35
N PRO A 56 3.06 -4.51 19.77
CA PRO A 56 4.14 -3.82 19.05
C PRO A 56 5.41 -4.65 18.87
N SER A 57 5.62 -5.64 19.74
CA SER A 57 6.75 -6.57 19.72
C SER A 57 6.76 -7.53 18.52
N ASP A 58 5.62 -7.69 17.85
CA ASP A 58 5.44 -8.59 16.69
C ASP A 58 5.55 -7.86 15.35
N ALA A 59 6.22 -6.71 15.37
CA ALA A 59 6.44 -5.90 14.19
C ALA A 59 7.43 -6.60 13.24
N VAL A 60 6.90 -7.25 12.21
CA VAL A 60 7.71 -7.92 11.19
C VAL A 60 8.11 -6.92 10.12
N LEU A 61 9.19 -6.14 10.33
CA LEU A 61 9.65 -5.03 9.46
C LEU A 61 9.82 -5.37 7.96
N THR A 62 9.73 -6.64 7.57
CA THR A 62 9.71 -7.10 6.19
C THR A 62 8.31 -7.17 5.56
N ARG A 63 7.22 -7.04 6.31
CA ARG A 63 5.83 -7.19 5.81
C ARG A 63 5.05 -5.90 5.86
N TRP A 64 4.73 -5.34 4.71
CA TRP A 64 4.06 -4.05 4.59
C TRP A 64 2.67 -4.21 3.97
N GLY A 65 1.73 -3.40 4.43
CA GLY A 65 0.36 -3.39 3.90
C GLY A 65 -0.01 -2.03 3.35
N MET A 66 -0.87 -2.00 2.33
CA MET A 66 -1.53 -0.78 1.88
C MET A 66 -3.00 -1.07 1.62
N VAL A 67 -3.88 -0.31 2.27
CA VAL A 67 -5.32 -0.35 2.04
C VAL A 67 -5.73 0.92 1.35
N VAL A 68 -6.44 0.77 0.23
CA VAL A 68 -6.82 1.86 -0.65
C VAL A 68 -8.28 1.67 -1.09
N VAL A 69 -9.04 2.75 -1.11
CA VAL A 69 -10.42 2.81 -1.62
C VAL A 69 -10.42 3.69 -2.87
N VAL A 70 -10.73 3.10 -4.02
CA VAL A 70 -10.71 3.75 -5.34
C VAL A 70 -12.02 3.51 -6.06
N ASP A 71 -12.32 4.36 -7.03
CA ASP A 71 -13.38 4.09 -8.00
C ASP A 71 -12.97 2.89 -8.87
N LYS A 72 -13.89 1.95 -9.09
CA LYS A 72 -13.63 0.67 -9.79
C LYS A 72 -13.00 0.84 -11.16
N ASN A 73 -13.42 1.87 -11.91
CA ASN A 73 -12.87 2.22 -13.22
C ASN A 73 -11.42 2.75 -13.17
N ARG A 74 -10.94 3.18 -11.99
CA ARG A 74 -9.56 3.67 -11.76
C ARG A 74 -8.65 2.61 -11.15
N LEU A 75 -9.19 1.46 -10.74
CA LEU A 75 -8.42 0.39 -10.10
C LEU A 75 -7.25 -0.07 -10.97
N GLN A 76 -7.50 -0.34 -12.26
CA GLN A 76 -6.45 -0.84 -13.16
C GLN A 76 -5.33 0.19 -13.36
N ALA A 77 -5.68 1.48 -13.47
CA ALA A 77 -4.70 2.56 -13.56
C ALA A 77 -3.88 2.71 -12.27
N PHE A 78 -4.51 2.52 -11.10
CA PHE A 78 -3.82 2.52 -9.82
C PHE A 78 -2.87 1.32 -9.69
N ASP A 79 -3.28 0.14 -10.13
CA ASP A 79 -2.48 -1.09 -10.08
C ASP A 79 -1.23 -1.03 -10.97
N GLN A 80 -1.32 -0.29 -12.08
CA GLN A 80 -0.20 -0.04 -12.99
C GLN A 80 0.65 1.18 -12.59
N SER A 81 0.27 1.90 -11.53
CA SER A 81 0.99 3.10 -11.10
C SER A 81 2.43 2.81 -10.67
N SER A 82 3.25 3.86 -10.67
CA SER A 82 4.62 3.80 -10.15
C SER A 82 4.68 3.40 -8.67
N ILE A 83 3.61 3.63 -7.90
CA ILE A 83 3.51 3.22 -6.50
C ILE A 83 3.50 1.68 -6.43
N ILE A 84 2.47 1.05 -6.98
CA ILE A 84 2.30 -0.42 -6.90
C ILE A 84 3.44 -1.15 -7.59
N SER A 85 3.88 -0.68 -8.77
CA SER A 85 4.98 -1.32 -9.49
C SER A 85 6.31 -1.27 -8.73
N ASN A 86 6.64 -0.19 -8.02
CA ASN A 86 7.85 -0.12 -7.21
C ASN A 86 7.82 -1.05 -6.00
N TRP A 87 6.66 -1.17 -5.34
CA TRP A 87 6.46 -2.14 -4.27
C TRP A 87 6.56 -3.58 -4.79
N ARG A 88 5.90 -3.90 -5.91
CA ARG A 88 5.98 -5.23 -6.55
C ARG A 88 7.40 -5.62 -6.95
N LYS A 89 8.18 -4.71 -7.53
CA LYS A 89 9.59 -4.97 -7.92
C LYS A 89 10.49 -5.37 -6.74
N ARG A 90 10.15 -4.95 -5.53
CA ARG A 90 10.92 -5.21 -4.30
C ARG A 90 10.23 -6.21 -3.39
N SER A 91 9.04 -6.65 -3.76
CA SER A 91 8.32 -7.71 -3.08
C SER A 91 8.87 -9.06 -3.51
N THR A 92 8.85 -9.98 -2.56
CA THR A 92 9.21 -11.39 -2.71
C THR A 92 7.98 -12.30 -2.66
N SER A 93 6.81 -11.73 -2.35
CA SER A 93 5.49 -12.36 -2.35
C SER A 93 4.42 -11.38 -2.82
#